data_AF-A0A6N4X2E8-F1
#
_entry.id   AF-A0A6N4X2E8-F1
#
_cell.length_a   1.000
_cell.length_b   1.000
_cell.length_c   1.000
_cell.angle_alpha   90.00
_cell.angle_beta   90.00
_cell.angle_gamma   90.00
#
_symmetry.space_group_name_H-M   'P 1'
#
loop_
_entity.id
_entity.type
_entity.pdbx_description
1 polymer ?
#
loop_
_entity_poly.entity_id
_entity_poly.type
_entity_poly.pdbx_seq_one_letter_code
_entity_poly.pdbx_strand_id
1 'polypeptide(L)'
;MSTPKKSKLDELEWAFDLQPDPDFGEETHSYISKLTGEIVHDDEALSGEPCPVEDIDCHPDYVHLPDKFDLDLGQRLVWRFVGIEIPGLEPMVRDIFSRRGAYRRWKDFLEGNGLLDKWYTFENESTREALVDWCKANDVPIDSGE
;
A
#
# COMPACT_ATOMS: atom_id res chain seq x y z
N MET A 1 30.22 -5.98 8.82
CA MET A 1 28.87 -6.05 9.39
C MET A 1 27.94 -6.21 8.21
N SER A 2 27.41 -7.43 7.96
CA SER A 2 26.45 -7.64 6.88
C SER A 2 25.17 -6.92 7.24
N THR A 3 24.69 -6.05 6.35
CA THR A 3 23.32 -5.55 6.39
C THR A 3 22.38 -6.75 6.43
N PRO A 4 21.38 -6.83 7.33
CA PRO A 4 20.38 -7.87 7.22
C PRO A 4 19.76 -7.77 5.83
N LYS A 5 19.74 -8.89 5.10
CA LYS A 5 19.09 -8.98 3.81
C LYS A 5 17.61 -8.73 4.08
N LYS A 6 17.04 -7.63 3.58
CA LYS A 6 15.60 -7.37 3.66
C LYS A 6 14.87 -8.56 3.02
N SER A 7 13.75 -8.98 3.59
CA SER A 7 12.90 -9.96 2.94
C SER A 7 12.25 -9.32 1.70
N LYS A 8 11.79 -10.12 0.74
CA LYS A 8 11.06 -9.58 -0.43
C LYS A 8 9.79 -8.85 -0.02
N LEU A 9 9.17 -9.27 1.10
CA LEU A 9 8.01 -8.56 1.63
C LEU A 9 8.37 -7.15 2.12
N ASP A 10 9.54 -6.97 2.75
CA ASP A 10 9.96 -5.64 3.20
C ASP A 10 10.38 -4.74 2.01
N GLU A 11 10.86 -5.32 0.92
CA GLU A 11 11.10 -4.61 -0.35
C GLU A 11 9.78 -4.21 -1.00
N LEU A 12 8.79 -5.10 -0.97
CA LEU A 12 7.44 -4.86 -1.48
C LEU A 12 6.70 -3.77 -0.71
N GLU A 13 6.73 -3.82 0.62
CA GLU A 13 6.17 -2.76 1.48
C GLU A 13 6.81 -1.41 1.18
N TRP A 14 8.13 -1.39 1.04
CA TRP A 14 8.86 -0.16 0.73
C TRP A 14 8.50 0.37 -0.66
N ALA A 15 8.39 -0.49 -1.67
CA ALA A 15 7.95 -0.09 -3.00
C ALA A 15 6.51 0.44 -2.98
N PHE A 16 5.61 -0.21 -2.25
CA PHE A 16 4.22 0.21 -2.09
C PHE A 16 4.11 1.60 -1.45
N ASP A 17 4.87 1.86 -0.38
CA ASP A 17 4.89 3.15 0.33
C ASP A 17 5.47 4.31 -0.51
N LEU A 18 6.34 3.99 -1.46
CA LEU A 18 6.93 4.97 -2.37
C LEU A 18 6.04 5.32 -3.55
N GLN A 19 4.99 4.53 -3.81
CA GLN A 19 4.07 4.84 -4.89
C GLN A 19 3.42 6.22 -4.63
N PRO A 20 3.31 7.06 -5.67
CA PRO A 20 2.62 8.32 -5.55
C PRO A 20 1.16 8.09 -5.17
N ASP A 21 0.56 9.08 -4.50
CA ASP A 21 -0.87 9.01 -4.24
C ASP A 21 -1.61 9.01 -5.60
N PRO A 22 -2.41 7.98 -5.92
CA PRO A 22 -3.13 7.90 -7.19
C PRO A 22 -4.08 9.08 -7.44
N ASP A 23 -4.46 9.83 -6.41
CA ASP A 23 -5.28 11.04 -6.55
C ASP A 23 -4.47 12.29 -6.97
N PHE A 24 -3.14 12.30 -6.85
CA PHE A 24 -2.32 13.52 -6.94
C PHE A 24 -0.97 13.41 -7.68
N GLY A 25 -0.50 12.20 -8.01
CA GLY A 25 0.81 12.00 -8.63
C GLY A 25 0.80 11.74 -10.13
N GLU A 26 2.00 11.76 -10.73
CA GLU A 26 2.24 11.20 -12.05
C GLU A 26 2.15 9.67 -12.00
N GLU A 27 1.72 9.05 -13.09
CA GLU A 27 1.64 7.59 -13.20
C GLU A 27 3.06 7.01 -13.18
N THR A 28 3.54 6.57 -12.01
CA THR A 28 4.70 5.68 -11.92
C THR A 28 4.18 4.25 -11.88
N HIS A 29 4.57 3.43 -12.86
CA HIS A 29 4.12 2.06 -12.92
C HIS A 29 5.20 1.15 -12.33
N SER A 30 4.93 0.63 -11.14
CA SER A 30 5.75 -0.43 -10.56
C SER A 30 5.15 -1.78 -10.93
N TYR A 31 6.00 -2.73 -11.24
CA TYR A 31 5.65 -4.09 -11.63
C TYR A 31 6.41 -5.09 -10.78
N ILE A 32 5.82 -6.25 -10.54
CA ILE A 32 6.49 -7.36 -9.88
C ILE A 32 6.50 -8.59 -10.78
N SER A 33 7.66 -9.24 -10.85
CA SER A 33 7.82 -10.52 -11.54
C SER A 33 7.12 -11.62 -10.76
N LYS A 34 6.20 -12.34 -11.42
CA LYS A 34 5.55 -13.54 -10.85
C LYS A 34 6.49 -14.73 -10.76
N LEU A 35 7.65 -14.68 -11.44
CA LEU A 35 8.65 -15.75 -11.41
C LEU A 35 9.68 -15.55 -10.30
N THR A 36 10.10 -14.31 -10.08
CA THR A 36 11.23 -13.97 -9.21
C THR A 36 10.84 -13.10 -8.03
N GLY A 37 9.67 -12.46 -8.03
CA GLY A 37 9.27 -11.48 -7.03
C GLY A 37 10.08 -10.17 -7.10
N GLU A 38 10.89 -9.98 -8.14
CA GLU A 38 11.65 -8.75 -8.35
C GLU A 38 10.73 -7.62 -8.80
N ILE A 39 10.97 -6.44 -8.26
CA ILE A 39 10.20 -5.22 -8.56
C ILE A 39 10.95 -4.43 -9.64
N VAL A 40 10.21 -4.01 -10.66
CA VAL A 40 10.70 -3.16 -11.75
C VAL A 40 9.86 -1.89 -11.77
N HIS A 41 10.52 -0.74 -11.85
CA HIS A 41 9.86 0.55 -11.99
C HIS A 41 9.96 0.97 -13.45
N ASP A 42 8.82 1.32 -14.04
CA ASP A 42 8.78 2.09 -15.27
C ASP A 42 8.64 3.57 -14.91
N ASP A 43 9.76 4.28 -15.04
CA ASP A 43 9.88 5.70 -14.77
C ASP A 43 10.46 6.47 -15.96
N GLU A 44 10.39 5.93 -17.18
CA GLU A 44 11.02 6.53 -18.38
C GLU A 44 10.60 8.00 -18.56
N ALA A 45 9.34 8.33 -18.25
CA ALA A 45 8.84 9.71 -18.31
C ALA A 45 9.62 10.67 -17.40
N LEU A 46 10.11 10.20 -16.26
CA LEU A 46 10.84 10.97 -15.25
C LEU A 46 12.36 10.88 -15.42
N SER A 47 12.89 9.67 -15.64
CA SER A 47 14.32 9.38 -15.71
C SER A 47 14.91 9.59 -17.11
N GLY A 48 14.09 9.43 -18.15
CA GLY A 48 14.54 9.36 -19.55
C GLY A 48 15.28 8.07 -19.90
N GLU A 49 15.38 7.12 -18.96
CA GLU A 49 15.93 5.79 -19.20
C GLU A 49 14.79 4.83 -19.56
N PRO A 50 14.92 4.02 -20.63
CA PRO A 50 13.86 3.09 -21.00
C PRO A 50 13.67 2.02 -19.92
N CYS A 51 12.44 1.55 -19.77
CA CYS A 51 12.14 0.42 -18.90
C CYS A 51 13.07 -0.77 -19.23
N PRO A 52 13.68 -1.44 -18.23
CA PRO A 52 14.58 -2.56 -18.48
C PRO A 52 13.87 -3.81 -19.04
N VAL A 53 12.55 -3.84 -19.03
CA VAL A 53 11.72 -4.91 -19.59
C VAL A 53 10.89 -4.34 -20.74
N GLU A 54 11.05 -4.92 -21.93
CA GLU A 54 10.28 -4.54 -23.12
C GLU A 54 8.79 -4.90 -22.93
N ASP A 55 7.89 -3.97 -23.30
CA ASP A 55 6.44 -4.13 -23.22
C ASP A 55 5.94 -4.60 -21.83
N ILE A 56 6.55 -4.11 -20.73
CA ILE A 56 6.30 -4.61 -19.37
C ILE A 56 4.81 -4.62 -18.98
N ASP A 57 4.04 -3.62 -19.41
CA ASP A 57 2.59 -3.50 -19.17
C ASP A 57 1.79 -4.68 -19.72
N CYS A 58 2.29 -5.30 -20.80
CA CYS A 58 1.67 -6.43 -21.48
C CYS A 58 2.41 -7.75 -21.21
N HIS A 59 3.51 -7.72 -20.44
CA HIS A 59 4.38 -8.87 -20.28
C HIS A 59 3.73 -9.92 -19.37
N PRO A 60 3.55 -11.18 -19.82
CA PRO A 60 2.76 -12.19 -19.10
C PRO A 60 3.36 -12.60 -17.76
N ASP A 61 4.66 -12.42 -17.56
CA ASP A 61 5.37 -12.76 -16.31
C ASP A 61 5.38 -11.63 -15.28
N TYR A 62 4.91 -10.43 -15.63
CA TYR A 62 4.82 -9.29 -14.72
C TYR A 62 3.36 -8.97 -14.37
N VAL A 63 3.17 -8.37 -13.21
CA VAL A 63 1.88 -7.81 -12.80
C VAL A 63 2.12 -6.45 -12.18
N HIS A 64 1.20 -5.52 -12.43
CA HIS A 64 1.27 -4.17 -11.86
C HIS A 64 1.17 -4.24 -10.33
N LEU A 65 1.98 -3.44 -9.65
CA LEU A 65 1.99 -3.33 -8.20
C LEU A 65 0.69 -2.65 -7.75
N PRO A 66 -0.08 -3.25 -6.82
CA PRO A 66 -1.40 -2.73 -6.49
C PRO A 66 -1.26 -1.40 -5.76
N ASP A 67 -2.26 -0.54 -5.90
CA ASP A 67 -2.37 0.68 -5.10
C ASP A 67 -3.22 0.45 -3.83
N LYS A 68 -3.38 1.50 -3.03
CA LYS A 68 -4.21 1.46 -1.81
C LYS A 68 -5.69 1.16 -2.07
N PHE A 69 -6.20 1.42 -3.27
CA PHE A 69 -7.59 1.13 -3.63
C PHE A 69 -7.76 -0.32 -4.04
N ASP A 70 -6.80 -0.89 -4.79
CA ASP A 70 -6.77 -2.31 -5.14
C ASP A 70 -6.74 -3.20 -3.89
N LEU A 71 -6.05 -2.74 -2.84
CA LEU A 71 -5.91 -3.45 -1.56
C LEU A 71 -6.99 -3.11 -0.52
N ASP A 72 -8.00 -2.32 -0.87
CA ASP A 72 -9.04 -1.85 0.07
C ASP A 72 -8.47 -1.07 1.29
N LEU A 73 -7.28 -0.48 1.17
CA LEU A 73 -6.57 0.29 2.22
C LEU A 73 -7.00 1.76 2.30
N GLY A 74 -7.98 2.17 1.49
CA GLY A 74 -8.61 3.50 1.57
C GLY A 74 -9.64 3.63 2.69
N GLN A 75 -10.85 4.11 2.37
CA GLN A 75 -11.91 4.30 3.38
C GLN A 75 -12.38 2.99 4.03
N ARG A 76 -12.25 1.85 3.33
CA ARG A 76 -12.65 0.55 3.88
C ARG A 76 -11.82 0.18 5.11
N LEU A 77 -10.51 0.43 5.07
CA LEU A 77 -9.62 0.26 6.23
C LEU A 77 -10.07 1.11 7.42
N VAL A 78 -10.44 2.37 7.19
CA VAL A 78 -10.97 3.26 8.22
C VAL A 78 -12.21 2.65 8.86
N TRP A 79 -13.18 2.20 8.08
CA TRP A 79 -14.41 1.60 8.62
C TRP A 79 -14.15 0.29 9.37
N ARG A 80 -13.16 -0.50 8.93
CA ARG A 80 -12.73 -1.71 9.65
C ARG A 80 -12.15 -1.36 11.02
N PHE A 81 -11.25 -0.38 11.08
CA PHE A 81 -10.72 0.15 12.34
C PHE A 81 -11.84 0.65 13.24
N VAL A 82 -12.81 1.41 12.70
CA VAL A 82 -13.92 1.94 13.48
C VAL A 82 -14.73 0.83 14.14
N GLY A 83 -15.08 -0.21 13.38
CA GLY A 83 -15.89 -1.32 13.90
C GLY A 83 -15.17 -2.18 14.94
N ILE A 84 -13.83 -2.27 14.87
CA ILE A 84 -13.03 -3.11 15.76
C ILE A 84 -12.57 -2.33 17.00
N GLU A 85 -12.00 -1.14 16.78
CA GLU A 85 -11.23 -0.42 17.80
C GLU A 85 -12.00 0.70 18.50
N ILE A 86 -12.98 1.29 17.81
CA ILE A 86 -13.78 2.41 18.34
C ILE A 86 -15.29 2.28 18.03
N PRO A 87 -15.91 1.15 18.38
CA PRO A 87 -17.33 0.96 18.12
C PRO A 87 -18.17 2.05 18.81
N GLY A 88 -19.17 2.58 18.09
CA GLY A 88 -20.04 3.66 18.58
C GLY A 88 -19.64 5.07 18.15
N LEU A 89 -18.44 5.25 17.55
CA LEU A 89 -18.01 6.56 17.02
C LEU A 89 -18.29 6.72 15.51
N GLU A 90 -18.99 5.76 14.87
CA GLU A 90 -19.32 5.77 13.45
C GLU A 90 -20.00 7.07 12.99
N PRO A 91 -20.95 7.68 13.74
CA PRO A 91 -21.57 8.93 13.33
C PRO A 91 -20.57 10.09 13.21
N MET A 92 -19.61 10.17 14.13
CA MET A 92 -18.57 11.22 14.10
C MET A 92 -17.61 11.01 12.93
N VAL A 93 -17.18 9.76 12.72
CA VAL A 93 -16.30 9.42 11.59
C VAL A 93 -17.01 9.69 10.26
N ARG A 94 -18.32 9.41 10.17
CA ARG A 94 -19.10 9.72 8.96
C ARG A 94 -19.13 11.23 8.67
N ASP A 95 -19.26 12.08 9.68
CA ASP A 95 -19.18 13.53 9.50
C ASP A 95 -17.78 13.97 9.01
N ILE A 96 -16.71 13.39 9.56
CA ILE A 96 -15.33 13.64 9.11
C ILE A 96 -15.18 13.33 7.61
N PHE A 97 -15.61 12.14 7.19
CA PHE A 97 -15.45 11.67 5.81
C PHE A 97 -16.45 12.28 4.81
N SER A 98 -17.45 13.02 5.29
CA SER A 98 -18.36 13.80 4.43
C SER A 98 -17.74 15.12 3.94
N ARG A 99 -16.56 15.50 4.44
CA ARG A 99 -15.93 16.81 4.19
C ARG A 99 -14.59 16.66 3.46
N ARG A 100 -14.26 17.64 2.62
CA ARG A 100 -12.94 17.72 1.94
C ARG A 100 -11.80 17.72 2.94
N GLY A 101 -10.77 16.90 2.74
CA GLY A 101 -9.65 16.75 3.69
C GLY A 101 -9.99 15.81 4.85
N ALA A 102 -10.78 14.78 4.57
CA ALA A 102 -11.22 13.78 5.54
C ALA A 102 -10.04 13.12 6.27
N TYR A 103 -9.02 12.66 5.53
CA TYR A 103 -7.86 11.98 6.12
C TYR A 103 -7.05 12.85 7.10
N ARG A 104 -6.92 14.16 6.83
CA ARG A 104 -6.28 15.07 7.79
C ARG A 104 -7.10 15.16 9.08
N ARG A 105 -8.41 15.40 8.94
CA ARG A 105 -9.33 15.47 10.10
C ARG A 105 -9.45 14.15 10.84
N TRP A 106 -9.33 13.03 10.14
CA TRP A 106 -9.27 11.70 10.73
C TRP A 106 -8.05 11.56 11.64
N LYS A 107 -6.86 11.93 11.16
CA LYS A 107 -5.64 11.95 11.97
C LYS A 107 -5.75 12.91 13.15
N ASP A 108 -6.27 14.13 12.95
CA ASP A 108 -6.52 15.09 14.03
C ASP A 108 -7.48 14.52 15.10
N PHE A 109 -8.53 13.80 14.66
CA PHE A 109 -9.47 13.12 15.54
C PHE A 109 -8.80 12.00 16.34
N LEU A 110 -8.00 11.16 15.68
CA LEU A 110 -7.27 10.07 16.33
C LEU A 110 -6.28 10.60 17.37
N GLU A 111 -5.49 11.62 17.02
CA GLU A 111 -4.53 12.25 17.93
C GLU A 111 -5.24 12.86 19.15
N GLY A 112 -6.32 13.62 18.93
CA GLY A 112 -7.11 14.22 20.00
C GLY A 112 -7.77 13.21 20.96
N ASN A 113 -7.92 11.95 20.54
CA ASN A 113 -8.47 10.86 21.35
C ASN A 113 -7.41 9.84 21.82
N GLY A 114 -6.12 10.08 21.56
CA GLY A 114 -5.04 9.15 21.95
C GLY A 114 -5.07 7.81 21.19
N LEU A 115 -5.64 7.79 19.99
CA LEU A 115 -5.82 6.59 19.16
C LEU A 115 -4.84 6.51 17.99
N LEU A 116 -3.99 7.52 17.81
CA LEU A 116 -3.12 7.65 16.64
C LEU A 116 -2.12 6.49 16.52
N ASP A 117 -1.46 6.10 17.61
CA ASP A 117 -0.54 4.96 17.60
C ASP A 117 -1.27 3.65 17.26
N LYS A 118 -2.47 3.47 17.81
CA LYS A 118 -3.32 2.30 17.54
C LYS A 118 -3.72 2.23 16.06
N TRP A 119 -4.05 3.38 15.48
CA TRP A 119 -4.32 3.49 14.05
C TRP A 119 -3.10 3.09 13.22
N TYR A 120 -1.91 3.61 13.52
CA TYR A 120 -0.71 3.27 12.75
C TYR A 120 -0.33 1.79 12.86
N THR A 121 -0.46 1.17 14.04
CA THR A 121 -0.27 -0.28 14.17
C THR A 121 -1.27 -1.04 13.31
N PHE A 122 -2.56 -0.70 13.41
CA PHE A 122 -3.62 -1.36 12.65
C PHE A 122 -3.44 -1.19 11.13
N GLU A 123 -3.10 0.01 10.68
CA GLU A 123 -2.83 0.35 9.28
C GLU A 123 -1.65 -0.46 8.76
N ASN A 124 -0.52 -0.49 9.48
CA ASN A 124 0.67 -1.23 9.07
C ASN A 124 0.43 -2.74 8.99
N GLU A 125 -0.21 -3.33 10.01
CA GLU A 125 -0.55 -4.76 10.02
C GLU A 125 -1.50 -5.11 8.87
N SER A 126 -2.50 -4.26 8.64
CA SER A 126 -3.49 -4.42 7.57
C SER A 126 -2.87 -4.32 6.18
N THR A 127 -1.94 -3.39 5.97
CA THR A 127 -1.22 -3.24 4.70
C THR A 127 -0.36 -4.47 4.43
N ARG A 128 0.39 -4.94 5.44
CA ARG A 128 1.22 -6.14 5.31
C ARG A 128 0.39 -7.37 4.98
N GLU A 129 -0.74 -7.57 5.66
CA GLU A 129 -1.67 -8.67 5.39
C GLU A 129 -2.22 -8.60 3.95
N ALA A 130 -2.69 -7.42 3.52
CA ALA A 130 -3.24 -7.22 2.20
C ALA A 130 -2.21 -7.47 1.08
N LEU A 131 -0.96 -7.02 1.27
CA LEU A 131 0.13 -7.29 0.32
C LEU A 131 0.46 -8.78 0.22
N VAL A 132 0.53 -9.48 1.36
CA VAL A 132 0.77 -10.92 1.39
C VAL A 132 -0.35 -11.68 0.65
N ASP A 133 -1.61 -11.32 0.90
CA ASP A 133 -2.74 -11.97 0.25
C ASP A 133 -2.83 -11.64 -1.23
N TRP A 134 -2.50 -10.42 -1.62
CA TRP A 134 -2.38 -10.04 -3.02
C TRP A 134 -1.27 -10.84 -3.73
N CYS A 135 -0.10 -11.01 -3.11
CA CYS A 135 0.97 -11.84 -3.68
C CYS A 135 0.51 -13.28 -3.89
N LYS A 136 -0.18 -13.88 -2.90
CA LYS A 136 -0.74 -15.24 -3.03
C LYS A 136 -1.75 -15.33 -4.17
N ALA A 137 -2.62 -14.32 -4.33
CA ALA A 137 -3.63 -14.30 -5.38
C ALA A 137 -3.03 -14.17 -6.79
N ASN A 138 -1.82 -13.61 -6.90
CA ASN A 138 -1.11 -13.39 -8.17
C ASN A 138 0.07 -14.36 -8.39
N ASP A 139 0.17 -15.41 -7.57
CA ASP A 139 1.26 -16.40 -7.60
C ASP A 139 2.67 -15.78 -7.51
N VAL A 140 2.80 -14.65 -6.81
CA VAL A 140 4.08 -13.95 -6.64
C VAL A 140 4.91 -14.61 -5.51
N PRO A 141 6.15 -15.05 -5.78
CA PRO A 141 6.97 -15.75 -4.80
C PRO A 141 7.66 -14.77 -3.84
N ILE A 142 6.99 -14.51 -2.71
CA ILE A 142 7.55 -13.76 -1.58
C ILE A 142 8.10 -14.70 -0.49
N ASP A 143 9.29 -14.40 0.04
CA ASP A 143 9.72 -14.95 1.31
C ASP A 143 9.16 -14.07 2.43
N SER A 144 8.22 -14.60 3.20
CA SER A 144 7.85 -14.00 4.47
C SER A 144 9.05 -14.21 5.39
N GLY A 145 9.88 -13.20 5.63
CA GLY A 145 11.02 -13.34 6.53
C GLY A 145 10.54 -13.83 7.90
N GLU A 146 10.84 -15.10 8.23
CA GLU A 146 10.73 -15.65 9.58
C GLU A 146 12.05 -15.49 10.34
#